data_AF-A0A537VE81-F1
#
_entry.id   AF-A0A537VE81-F1
#
_cell.length_a   1.000
_cell.length_b   1.000
_cell.length_c   1.000
_cell.angle_alpha   90.00
_cell.angle_beta   90.00
_cell.angle_gamma   90.00
#
_symmetry.space_group_name_H-M   'P 1'
#
loop_
_entity.id
_entity.type
_entity.pdbx_description
1 polymer ?
#
loop_
_entity_poly.entity_id
_entity_poly.type
_entity_poly.pdbx_seq_one_letter_code
_entity_poly.pdbx_strand_id
1 'polypeptide(L)'
;AFDNGETFDLSAEYLRVKSPSAEVQGHSPDERKTVAGKKDVAILEVNPIGNYAVRLVFDDMHSTGIYSWDYFLALGRNRQAYWQDYLDDLAGKGLTR
;
A
#
# COMPACT_ATOMS: atom_id res chain seq x y z
N ALA A 1 -2.48 -10.34 -15.35
CA ALA A 1 -3.63 -9.47 -15.64
C ALA A 1 -4.79 -9.89 -14.75
N PHE A 2 -5.62 -8.95 -14.32
CA PHE A 2 -6.89 -9.24 -13.67
C PHE A 2 -7.86 -9.89 -14.66
N ASP A 3 -8.96 -10.48 -14.17
CA ASP A 3 -9.98 -11.15 -15.01
C ASP A 3 -10.57 -10.22 -16.08
N ASN A 4 -10.61 -8.92 -15.79
CA ASN A 4 -11.06 -7.87 -16.70
C ASN A 4 -9.98 -7.38 -17.70
N GLY A 5 -8.81 -8.03 -17.75
CA GLY A 5 -7.70 -7.68 -18.63
C GLY A 5 -6.82 -6.53 -18.15
N GLU A 6 -7.16 -5.85 -17.04
CA GLU A 6 -6.36 -4.75 -16.53
C GLU A 6 -5.02 -5.26 -15.96
N THR A 7 -3.97 -4.46 -16.13
CA THR A 7 -2.63 -4.72 -15.59
C THR A 7 -2.08 -3.41 -15.04
N PHE A 8 -1.48 -3.48 -13.85
CA PHE A 8 -0.94 -2.31 -13.16
C PHE A 8 0.46 -2.61 -12.66
N ASP A 9 1.33 -1.61 -12.75
CA ASP A 9 2.63 -1.60 -12.09
C ASP A 9 2.51 -0.87 -10.75
N LEU A 10 2.63 -1.64 -9.66
CA LEU A 10 2.51 -1.16 -8.29
C LEU A 10 3.84 -1.40 -7.57
N SER A 11 4.60 -0.32 -7.37
CA SER A 11 5.87 -0.36 -6.65
C SER A 11 5.70 -0.78 -5.18
N ALA A 12 6.73 -1.40 -4.60
CA ALA A 12 6.77 -1.76 -3.19
C ALA A 12 6.54 -0.56 -2.26
N GLU A 13 7.13 0.61 -2.54
CA GLU A 13 6.87 1.87 -1.82
C GLU A 13 5.37 2.17 -1.76
N TYR A 14 4.72 2.23 -2.93
CA TYR A 14 3.29 2.54 -3.01
C TYR A 14 2.42 1.55 -2.24
N LEU A 15 2.70 0.25 -2.37
CA LEU A 15 1.98 -0.78 -1.62
C LEU A 15 2.20 -0.59 -0.11
N ARG A 16 3.43 -0.36 0.33
CA ARG A 16 3.79 -0.18 1.74
C ARG A 16 3.10 1.03 2.39
N VAL A 17 3.05 2.17 1.69
CA VAL A 17 2.47 3.41 2.22
C VAL A 17 0.94 3.40 2.16
N LYS A 18 0.35 2.64 1.23
CA LYS A 18 -1.09 2.36 1.16
C LYS A 18 -1.44 0.98 1.75
N SER A 19 -0.69 0.50 2.73
CA SER A 19 -1.00 -0.79 3.35
C SER A 19 -2.40 -0.74 4.02
N PRO A 20 -3.25 -1.78 3.83
CA PRO A 20 -4.57 -1.86 4.43
C PRO A 20 -4.54 -2.30 5.91
N SER A 21 -3.37 -2.54 6.49
CA SER A 21 -3.23 -2.92 7.90
C SER A 21 -3.79 -1.86 8.84
N ALA A 22 -4.36 -2.30 9.97
CA ALA A 22 -4.88 -1.42 11.03
C ALA A 22 -3.83 -0.43 11.55
N GLU A 23 -2.55 -0.81 11.57
CA GLU A 23 -1.44 0.07 11.94
C GLU A 23 -1.32 1.32 11.03
N VAL A 24 -1.67 1.18 9.75
CA VAL A 24 -1.58 2.26 8.77
C VAL A 24 -2.93 2.97 8.63
N GLN A 25 -4.04 2.24 8.64
CA GLN A 25 -5.38 2.82 8.48
C GLN A 25 -5.89 3.52 9.74
N GLY A 26 -5.44 3.13 10.93
CA GLY A 26 -6.07 3.55 12.18
C GLY A 26 -7.49 2.97 12.34
N HIS A 27 -8.14 3.23 13.47
CA HIS A 27 -9.55 2.87 13.67
C HIS A 27 -10.49 3.98 13.16
N SER A 28 -9.97 5.20 13.02
CA SER A 28 -10.63 6.40 12.49
C SER A 28 -9.72 7.12 11.48
N PRO A 29 -10.27 7.96 10.57
CA PRO A 29 -9.47 8.70 9.59
C PRO A 29 -8.36 9.56 10.21
N ASP A 30 -8.62 10.14 11.38
CA ASP A 30 -7.64 10.93 12.17
C ASP A 30 -6.50 10.09 12.77
N GLU A 31 -6.69 8.77 12.87
CA GLU A 31 -5.69 7.83 13.37
C GLU A 31 -4.84 7.24 12.24
N ARG A 32 -5.14 7.59 10.98
CA ARG A 32 -4.37 7.14 9.82
C ARG A 32 -2.94 7.68 9.92
N LYS A 33 -1.99 6.76 9.93
CA LYS A 33 -0.57 7.09 10.08
C LYS A 33 0.09 7.26 8.72
N THR A 34 0.76 8.39 8.51
CA THR A 34 1.62 8.62 7.35
C THR A 34 2.87 7.77 7.46
N VAL A 35 3.09 6.93 6.47
CA VAL A 35 4.30 6.12 6.38
C VAL A 35 5.31 6.87 5.48
N ALA A 36 6.32 7.47 6.09
CA ALA A 36 7.40 8.21 5.41
C ALA A 36 8.70 7.41 5.37
N GLY A 37 9.66 7.80 4.52
CA GLY A 37 10.99 7.18 4.44
C GLY A 37 10.97 5.73 3.93
N LYS A 38 10.11 5.43 2.97
CA LYS A 38 9.93 4.08 2.38
C LYS A 38 10.22 4.03 0.88
N LYS A 39 10.86 5.05 0.32
CA LYS A 39 11.30 5.07 -1.08
C LYS A 39 12.03 3.80 -1.52
N ASP A 40 12.89 3.27 -0.65
CA ASP A 40 13.74 2.10 -0.95
C ASP A 40 13.18 0.78 -0.39
N VAL A 41 11.95 0.77 0.11
CA VAL A 41 11.34 -0.45 0.66
C VAL A 41 11.13 -1.50 -0.44
N ALA A 42 11.39 -2.77 -0.11
CA ALA A 42 11.23 -3.92 -0.98
C ALA A 42 10.23 -4.92 -0.38
N ILE A 43 9.60 -5.71 -1.26
CA ILE A 43 8.80 -6.86 -0.86
C ILE A 43 9.76 -8.05 -0.73
N LEU A 44 9.83 -8.62 0.46
CA LEU A 44 10.62 -9.82 0.74
C LEU A 44 9.85 -11.09 0.38
N GLU A 45 8.57 -11.15 0.74
CA GLU A 45 7.76 -12.36 0.59
C GLU A 45 6.31 -12.03 0.20
N VAL A 46 5.73 -12.95 -0.55
CA VAL A 46 4.32 -12.91 -0.96
C VAL A 46 3.67 -14.22 -0.53
N ASN A 47 2.79 -14.13 0.47
CA ASN A 47 2.13 -15.29 1.06
C ASN A 47 0.66 -15.33 0.65
N PRO A 48 0.18 -16.38 -0.05
CA PRO A 48 -1.22 -16.47 -0.43
C PRO A 48 -2.14 -16.62 0.79
N ILE A 49 -3.29 -15.94 0.76
CA ILE A 49 -4.34 -16.04 1.78
C ILE A 49 -5.63 -16.53 1.11
N GLY A 50 -5.83 -17.83 1.16
CA GLY A 50 -6.91 -18.49 0.40
C GLY A 50 -6.80 -18.18 -1.10
N ASN A 51 -7.94 -17.93 -1.73
CA ASN A 51 -8.01 -17.62 -3.17
C ASN A 51 -8.31 -16.14 -3.47
N TYR A 52 -8.33 -15.26 -2.46
CA TYR A 52 -8.86 -13.88 -2.62
C TYR A 52 -7.86 -12.77 -2.28
N ALA A 53 -6.72 -13.10 -1.67
CA ALA A 53 -5.75 -12.13 -1.21
C ALA A 53 -4.33 -12.70 -1.09
N VAL A 54 -3.36 -11.81 -0.92
CA VAL A 54 -2.00 -12.14 -0.51
C VAL A 54 -1.59 -11.27 0.67
N ARG A 55 -0.78 -11.83 1.56
CA ARG A 55 -0.04 -11.08 2.56
C ARG A 55 1.32 -10.71 1.99
N LEU A 56 1.67 -9.43 2.03
CA LEU A 56 3.00 -8.95 1.66
C LEU A 56 3.86 -8.75 2.91
N VAL A 57 5.09 -9.25 2.86
CA VAL A 57 6.14 -8.99 3.85
C VAL A 57 7.14 -8.05 3.22
N PHE A 58 7.46 -6.96 3.92
CA PHE A 58 8.39 -5.93 3.48
C PHE A 58 9.68 -5.98 4.31
N ASP A 59 10.77 -5.46 3.76
CA ASP A 59 12.08 -5.45 4.43
C ASP A 59 12.13 -4.53 5.65
N ASP A 60 11.20 -3.57 5.74
CA ASP A 60 11.04 -2.71 6.93
C ASP A 60 10.34 -3.40 8.11
N MET A 61 10.35 -4.73 8.13
CA MET A 61 9.71 -5.61 9.13
C MET A 61 8.16 -5.58 9.11
N HIS A 62 7.54 -4.89 8.14
CA HIS A 62 6.08 -4.90 7.98
C HIS A 62 5.61 -6.22 7.38
N SER A 63 4.81 -6.99 8.12
CA SER A 63 4.36 -8.33 7.70
C SER A 63 2.85 -8.56 7.85
N THR A 64 2.09 -7.51 8.14
CA THR A 64 0.65 -7.60 8.47
C THR A 64 -0.27 -7.12 7.34
N GLY A 65 0.29 -6.70 6.20
CA GLY A 65 -0.49 -6.16 5.07
C GLY A 65 -1.14 -7.28 4.25
N ILE A 66 -2.46 -7.41 4.34
CA ILE A 66 -3.25 -8.36 3.52
C ILE A 66 -3.93 -7.58 2.39
N TYR A 67 -3.54 -7.86 1.16
CA TYR A 67 -4.01 -7.20 -0.05
C TYR A 67 -4.95 -8.15 -0.80
N SER A 68 -6.23 -7.81 -0.84
CA SER A 68 -7.20 -8.52 -1.68
C SER A 68 -7.01 -8.17 -3.15
N TRP A 69 -7.47 -9.02 -4.06
CA TRP A 69 -7.46 -8.72 -5.49
C TRP A 69 -8.24 -7.44 -5.82
N ASP A 70 -9.38 -7.24 -5.17
CA ASP A 70 -10.18 -6.01 -5.30
C ASP A 70 -9.39 -4.78 -4.83
N TYR A 71 -8.62 -4.90 -3.75
CA TYR A 71 -7.80 -3.80 -3.26
C TYR A 71 -6.67 -3.46 -4.23
N PHE A 72 -5.98 -4.45 -4.82
CA PHE A 72 -5.00 -4.15 -5.87
C PHE A 72 -5.63 -3.47 -7.09
N LEU A 73 -6.84 -3.88 -7.47
CA LEU A 73 -7.58 -3.26 -8.56
C LEU A 73 -7.91 -1.79 -8.23
N ALA A 74 -8.35 -1.52 -7.00
CA ALA A 74 -8.60 -0.16 -6.51
C ALA A 74 -7.30 0.68 -6.49
N LEU A 75 -6.19 0.11 -6.02
CA LEU A 75 -4.88 0.76 -6.00
C LEU A 75 -4.38 1.09 -7.41
N GLY A 76 -4.59 0.19 -8.37
CA GLY A 76 -4.24 0.37 -9.77
C GLY A 76 -5.04 1.48 -10.44
N ARG A 77 -6.38 1.42 -10.33
CA ARG A 77 -7.29 2.41 -10.94
C ARG A 77 -7.15 3.81 -10.34
N ASN A 78 -6.88 3.90 -9.05
CA ASN A 78 -6.78 5.18 -8.33
C ASN A 78 -5.33 5.63 -8.09
N ARG A 79 -4.34 5.01 -8.76
CA ARG A 79 -2.91 5.23 -8.51
C ARG A 79 -2.54 6.71 -8.46
N GLN A 80 -2.96 7.49 -9.45
CA GLN A 80 -2.60 8.91 -9.53
C GLN A 80 -3.16 9.71 -8.35
N ALA A 81 -4.44 9.51 -8.03
CA ALA A 81 -5.10 10.23 -6.94
C ALA A 81 -4.51 9.85 -5.58
N TYR A 82 -4.36 8.55 -5.29
CA TYR A 82 -3.81 8.07 -4.03
C TYR A 82 -2.33 8.42 -3.84
N TRP A 83 -1.58 8.47 -4.94
CA TRP A 83 -0.19 8.89 -4.89
C TRP A 83 -0.07 10.38 -4.59
N GLN A 84 -0.88 11.21 -5.25
CA GLN A 84 -0.88 12.64 -4.99
C GLN A 84 -1.28 12.95 -3.53
N ASP A 85 -2.35 12.32 -3.04
CA ASP A 85 -2.78 12.38 -1.62
C ASP A 85 -1.63 12.06 -0.65
N TYR A 86 -0.86 11.02 -0.93
CA TYR A 86 0.31 10.67 -0.13
C TYR A 86 1.41 11.74 -0.16
N LEU A 87 1.71 12.31 -1.33
CA LEU A 87 2.72 13.37 -1.46
C LEU A 87 2.29 14.67 -0.76
N ASP A 88 1.02 15.05 -0.86
CA ASP A 88 0.45 16.20 -0.17
C ASP A 88 0.50 16.00 1.35
N ASP A 89 0.18 14.81 1.84
CA ASP A 89 0.25 14.48 3.27
C ASP A 89 1.69 14.50 3.80
N LEU A 90 2.67 14.00 3.03
CA LEU A 90 4.09 14.15 3.36
C LEU A 90 4.50 15.62 3.44
N ALA A 91 4.14 16.41 2.42
CA ALA A 91 4.48 17.83 2.36
C ALA A 91 3.85 18.62 3.52
N GLY A 92 2.57 18.37 3.82
CA GLY A 92 1.86 19.01 4.93
C GLY A 92 2.44 18.69 6.30
N LYS A 93 3.10 17.53 6.45
CA LYS A 93 3.77 17.10 7.68
C LYS A 93 5.28 17.36 7.69
N GLY A 94 5.84 17.93 6.62
CA GLY A 94 7.29 18.15 6.48
C GLY A 94 8.11 16.86 6.44
N LEU A 95 7.51 15.76 5.99
CA LEU A 95 8.11 14.43 5.91
C LEU A 95 8.71 14.18 4.51
N THR A 96 9.62 13.20 4.44
CA THR A 96 10.30 12.81 3.20
C THR A 96 9.91 11.40 2.76
N ARG A 97 10.02 11.13 1.46
CA ARG A 97 9.78 9.81 0.87
C ARG A 97 10.83 8.80 1.27
#